data_AF-A0A1W5CXI6-F1
#
_entry.id   AF-A0A1W5CXI6-F1
#
_cell.length_a   1.000
_cell.length_b   1.000
_cell.length_c   1.000
_cell.angle_alpha   90.00
_cell.angle_beta   90.00
_cell.angle_gamma   90.00
#
_symmetry.space_group_name_H-M   'P 1'
#
loop_
_entity.id
_entity.type
_entity.pdbx_description
1 polymer ?
#
loop_
_entity_poly.entity_id
_entity_poly.type
_entity_poly.pdbx_seq_one_letter_code
_entity_poly.pdbx_strand_id
1 'polypeptide(L)'
;MTTSPLQGGSLPANLSNLPGMVPPAGETPNFDNPYSRGETFTAVATTITVVMIILVINREYTKYFIIRKLGWDDLTCLLGALAATGYYISSLYEVKAGRVGIHQWNVRLTYLMSDVFLVPSYVVVILVPPAMIFTKLTFFLVYLQIFQPFKWLRTCVYLGATVTTLFYVVTELFWIVAMTPIKAQTFLSVGASPAQLRALVLSVPTAAVGLGIDVYLLVLPVTAVMQLQLPTRHKIGVILIFLTGIAAVISSALSVYYRTLLNTDADITWNLLSVNVLSIAEMTDEVEISADASASKGQMSVLDALKGVLKLALIHDGLARGLREASKALDRRQAHMCVLNEACEEEAYKKLVVALCSEHKIPLIKVPDGKQLGEWAGLCVLDREGNARKVVNCSCVVVRDWGEESQERSILLNYFQTEQ
;
A
#
# COMPACT_ATOMS: atom_id res chain seq x y z
N MET A 1 42.65 -6.17 -53.03
CA MET A 1 42.08 -4.81 -52.94
C MET A 1 41.21 -4.75 -51.70
N THR A 2 41.53 -3.78 -50.86
CA THR A 2 41.09 -3.56 -49.48
C THR A 2 39.62 -3.16 -49.37
N THR A 3 38.85 -3.83 -48.51
CA THR A 3 37.53 -3.38 -48.05
C THR A 3 37.71 -2.31 -46.97
N SER A 4 37.34 -1.07 -47.28
CA SER A 4 37.26 0.02 -46.30
C SER A 4 36.01 -0.14 -45.42
N PRO A 5 36.08 0.22 -44.12
CA PRO A 5 34.91 0.27 -43.25
C PRO A 5 34.09 1.52 -43.57
N LEU A 6 32.77 1.37 -43.61
CA LEU A 6 31.82 2.48 -43.74
C LEU A 6 32.00 3.42 -42.54
N GLN A 7 32.73 4.51 -42.76
CA GLN A 7 32.78 5.68 -41.88
C GLN A 7 31.38 6.28 -41.75
N GLY A 8 31.07 6.73 -40.54
CA GLY A 8 29.79 7.32 -40.14
C GLY A 8 29.21 8.28 -41.20
N GLY A 9 28.15 7.82 -41.85
CA GLY A 9 27.30 8.70 -42.65
C GLY A 9 26.48 9.56 -41.71
N SER A 10 26.72 10.87 -41.74
CA SER A 10 25.73 11.84 -41.28
C SER A 10 24.39 11.54 -41.96
N LEU A 11 23.34 11.46 -41.15
CA LEU A 11 21.95 11.40 -41.63
C LEU A 11 21.74 12.49 -42.71
N PRO A 12 21.03 12.21 -43.82
CA PRO A 12 20.87 13.17 -44.90
C PRO A 12 20.30 14.49 -44.35
N ALA A 13 20.91 15.61 -44.75
CA ALA A 13 20.70 16.96 -44.18
C ALA A 13 19.25 17.48 -44.16
N ASN A 14 18.30 16.75 -44.76
CA ASN A 14 16.88 17.06 -44.75
C ASN A 14 16.10 16.42 -43.58
N LEU A 15 16.57 15.33 -42.96
CA LEU A 15 15.82 14.69 -41.85
C LEU A 15 15.85 15.48 -40.53
N SER A 16 16.89 16.28 -40.32
CA SER A 16 17.08 17.07 -39.08
C SER A 16 16.11 18.23 -38.91
N ASN A 17 15.39 18.61 -39.98
CA ASN A 17 14.39 19.68 -39.98
C ASN A 17 12.98 19.16 -40.27
N LEU A 18 12.80 17.84 -40.41
CA LEU A 18 11.47 17.24 -40.55
C LEU A 18 10.77 17.19 -39.19
N PRO A 19 9.50 17.60 -39.12
CA PRO A 19 8.69 17.40 -37.93
C PRO A 19 8.40 15.91 -37.75
N GLY A 20 8.20 15.50 -36.49
CA GLY A 20 7.85 14.12 -36.14
C GLY A 20 6.46 13.69 -36.63
N MET A 21 5.60 14.66 -36.94
CA MET A 21 4.28 14.49 -37.52
C MET A 21 3.97 15.65 -38.47
N VAL A 22 3.12 15.42 -39.47
CA VAL A 22 2.62 16.51 -40.35
C VAL A 22 1.74 17.44 -39.51
N PRO A 23 1.98 18.77 -39.52
CA PRO A 23 1.18 19.71 -38.76
C PRO A 23 -0.27 19.76 -39.30
N PRO A 24 -1.27 20.05 -38.43
CA PRO A 24 -2.63 20.28 -38.86
C PRO A 24 -2.74 21.51 -39.79
N ALA A 25 -3.81 21.56 -40.58
CA ALA A 25 -3.99 22.63 -41.56
C ALA A 25 -3.99 24.02 -40.89
N GLY A 26 -3.08 24.90 -41.33
CA GLY A 26 -2.93 26.26 -40.81
C GLY A 26 -1.84 26.44 -39.75
N GLU A 27 -1.22 25.36 -39.28
CA GLU A 27 -0.13 25.40 -38.31
C GLU A 27 1.24 25.17 -38.97
N THR A 28 2.27 25.90 -38.50
CA THR A 28 3.66 25.69 -38.93
C THR A 28 4.50 25.13 -37.77
N PRO A 29 5.34 24.11 -38.00
CA PRO A 29 6.23 23.55 -36.98
C PRO A 29 7.09 24.63 -36.31
N ASN A 30 7.00 24.75 -34.99
CA ASN A 30 7.84 25.62 -34.19
C ASN A 30 8.82 24.78 -33.36
N PHE A 31 10.08 24.73 -33.80
CA PHE A 31 11.13 23.93 -33.14
C PHE A 31 11.92 24.68 -32.06
N ASP A 32 11.84 26.02 -32.04
CA ASP A 32 12.71 26.87 -31.22
C ASP A 32 12.07 27.17 -29.86
N ASN A 33 10.78 27.49 -29.83
CA ASN A 33 10.04 27.73 -28.60
C ASN A 33 8.60 27.18 -28.67
N PRO A 34 8.43 25.85 -28.68
CA PRO A 34 7.11 25.25 -28.70
C PRO A 34 6.40 25.37 -27.36
N TYR A 35 5.08 25.46 -27.40
CA TYR A 35 4.25 25.27 -26.20
C TYR A 35 4.45 23.85 -25.65
N SER A 36 4.72 23.76 -24.35
CA SER A 36 5.00 22.51 -23.65
C SER A 36 4.15 22.37 -22.40
N ARG A 37 3.54 21.20 -22.22
CA ARG A 37 2.89 20.80 -20.96
C ARG A 37 3.87 20.18 -19.97
N GLY A 38 5.14 20.02 -20.35
CA GLY A 38 6.17 19.39 -19.53
C GLY A 38 6.34 20.03 -18.16
N GLU A 39 6.26 21.36 -18.05
CA GLU A 39 6.40 22.06 -16.76
C GLU A 39 5.25 21.70 -15.81
N THR A 40 4.00 21.72 -16.31
CA THR A 40 2.83 21.31 -15.52
C THR A 40 2.93 19.85 -15.06
N PHE A 41 3.38 18.96 -15.94
CA PHE A 41 3.69 17.58 -15.57
C PHE A 41 4.72 17.50 -14.45
N THR A 42 5.86 18.20 -14.59
CA THR A 42 6.93 18.13 -13.60
C THR A 42 6.45 18.60 -12.23
N ALA A 43 5.66 19.68 -12.16
CA ALA A 43 5.10 20.19 -10.92
C ALA A 43 4.13 19.18 -10.26
N VAL A 44 3.24 18.57 -11.04
CA VAL A 44 2.26 17.60 -10.51
C VAL A 44 2.95 16.29 -10.11
N ALA A 45 3.79 15.73 -10.98
CA ALA A 45 4.49 14.48 -10.71
C ALA A 45 5.46 14.58 -9.51
N THR A 46 6.18 15.71 -9.38
CA THR A 46 7.08 15.95 -8.24
C THR A 46 6.30 16.02 -6.92
N THR A 47 5.18 16.75 -6.89
CA THR A 47 4.37 16.91 -5.66
C THR A 47 3.80 15.58 -5.19
N ILE A 48 3.17 14.81 -6.08
CA ILE A 48 2.60 13.49 -5.76
C ILE A 48 3.69 12.52 -5.29
N THR A 49 4.85 12.48 -5.98
CA THR A 49 5.95 11.57 -5.60
C THR A 49 6.55 11.94 -4.24
N VAL A 50 6.69 13.24 -3.93
CA VAL A 50 7.21 13.69 -2.63
C VAL A 50 6.27 13.30 -1.49
N VAL A 51 4.95 13.44 -1.67
CA VAL A 51 3.96 13.02 -0.68
C VAL A 51 4.08 11.52 -0.41
N MET A 52 4.15 10.70 -1.47
CA MET A 52 4.35 9.25 -1.35
C MET A 52 5.63 8.91 -0.57
N ILE A 53 6.77 9.54 -0.88
CA ILE A 53 8.05 9.29 -0.19
C ILE A 53 7.94 9.62 1.30
N ILE A 54 7.31 10.74 1.66
CA ILE A 54 7.12 11.13 3.06
C ILE A 54 6.29 10.09 3.80
N LEU A 55 5.20 9.61 3.19
CA LEU A 55 4.32 8.62 3.79
C LEU A 55 5.01 7.25 3.97
N VAL A 56 5.79 6.80 2.97
CA VAL A 56 6.58 5.56 3.07
C VAL A 56 7.65 5.68 4.16
N ILE A 57 8.36 6.80 4.24
CA ILE A 57 9.38 7.02 5.30
C ILE A 57 8.72 6.98 6.68
N ASN A 58 7.58 7.67 6.86
CA ASN A 58 6.86 7.68 8.13
C ASN A 58 6.38 6.27 8.52
N ARG A 59 5.90 5.49 7.54
CA ARG A 59 5.48 4.11 7.71
C ARG A 59 6.65 3.22 8.15
N GLU A 60 7.75 3.22 7.41
CA GLU A 60 8.93 2.40 7.70
C GLU A 60 9.56 2.80 9.03
N TYR A 61 9.63 4.10 9.33
CA TYR A 61 10.08 4.58 10.64
C TYR A 61 9.22 4.02 11.78
N THR A 62 7.90 4.05 11.62
CA THR A 62 6.96 3.52 12.61
C THR A 62 7.12 2.01 12.77
N LYS A 63 7.23 1.24 11.68
CA LYS A 63 7.39 -0.21 11.74
C LYS A 63 8.75 -0.64 12.30
N TYR A 64 9.82 0.04 11.91
CA TYR A 64 11.19 -0.30 12.30
C TYR A 64 11.52 0.12 13.73
N PHE A 65 11.20 1.37 14.12
CA PHE A 65 11.59 1.91 15.42
C PHE A 65 10.52 1.81 16.51
N ILE A 66 9.24 2.01 16.15
CA ILE A 66 8.14 2.06 17.13
C ILE A 66 7.55 0.66 17.35
N ILE A 67 7.07 0.02 16.29
CA ILE A 67 6.38 -1.28 16.35
C ILE A 67 7.38 -2.45 16.42
N ARG A 68 8.59 -2.28 15.85
CA ARG A 68 9.68 -3.28 15.79
C ARG A 68 9.25 -4.63 15.21
N LYS A 69 8.32 -4.61 14.26
CA LYS A 69 7.82 -5.81 13.59
C LYS A 69 7.72 -5.55 12.10
N LEU A 70 8.68 -6.11 11.36
CA LEU A 70 8.69 -6.09 9.90
C LEU A 70 7.74 -7.17 9.38
N GLY A 71 6.76 -6.75 8.59
CA GLY A 71 5.93 -7.65 7.82
C GLY A 71 6.37 -7.72 6.37
N TRP A 72 5.93 -8.75 5.66
CA TRP A 72 6.13 -8.84 4.21
C TRP A 72 5.44 -7.69 3.45
N ASP A 73 4.39 -7.09 4.04
CA ASP A 73 3.72 -5.90 3.52
C ASP A 73 4.67 -4.69 3.44
N ASP A 74 5.60 -4.56 4.38
CA ASP A 74 6.53 -3.43 4.41
C ASP A 74 7.59 -3.58 3.30
N LEU A 75 8.10 -4.80 3.09
CA LEU A 75 9.04 -5.08 2.00
C LEU A 75 8.40 -4.82 0.62
N THR A 76 7.18 -5.32 0.38
CA THR A 76 6.50 -5.09 -0.91
C THR A 76 6.15 -3.62 -1.09
N CYS A 77 5.79 -2.90 -0.02
CA CYS A 77 5.52 -1.46 -0.08
C CYS A 77 6.78 -0.68 -0.49
N LEU A 78 7.92 -1.00 0.11
CA LEU A 78 9.20 -0.35 -0.17
C LEU A 78 9.68 -0.65 -1.60
N LEU A 79 9.55 -1.89 -2.06
CA LEU A 79 9.89 -2.26 -3.44
C LEU A 79 8.97 -1.55 -4.45
N GLY A 80 7.67 -1.44 -4.15
CA GLY A 80 6.72 -0.69 -4.97
C GLY A 80 7.07 0.80 -5.03
N ALA A 81 7.37 1.43 -3.90
CA ALA A 81 7.79 2.83 -3.82
C ALA A 81 9.10 3.11 -4.58
N LEU A 82 10.06 2.18 -4.51
CA LEU A 82 11.30 2.27 -5.28
C LEU A 82 11.05 2.18 -6.79
N ALA A 83 10.20 1.24 -7.23
CA ALA A 83 9.84 1.09 -8.63
C ALA A 83 9.07 2.32 -9.15
N ALA A 84 8.11 2.84 -8.38
CA ALA A 84 7.38 4.08 -8.70
C ALA A 84 8.31 5.30 -8.79
N THR A 85 9.30 5.39 -7.88
CA THR A 85 10.31 6.45 -7.92
C THR A 85 11.19 6.33 -9.17
N GLY A 86 11.58 5.10 -9.54
CA GLY A 86 12.30 4.83 -10.80
C GLY A 86 11.49 5.27 -12.02
N TYR A 87 10.20 4.91 -12.08
CA TYR A 87 9.28 5.31 -13.13
C TYR A 87 9.17 6.84 -13.25
N TYR A 88 9.03 7.53 -12.12
CA TYR A 88 9.00 8.99 -12.06
C TYR A 88 10.30 9.62 -12.60
N ILE A 89 11.47 9.13 -12.18
CA ILE A 89 12.77 9.64 -12.64
C ILE A 89 12.91 9.44 -14.16
N SER A 90 12.54 8.28 -14.68
CA SER A 90 12.55 8.00 -16.13
C SER A 90 11.58 8.90 -16.89
N SER A 91 10.38 9.13 -16.36
CA SER A 91 9.38 10.03 -16.95
C SER A 91 9.83 11.49 -16.95
N LEU A 92 10.54 11.95 -15.90
CA LEU A 92 11.16 13.27 -15.89
C LEU A 92 12.22 13.44 -16.97
N TYR A 93 13.00 12.40 -17.21
CA TYR A 93 14.01 12.40 -18.27
C TYR A 93 13.34 12.44 -19.65
N GLU A 94 12.25 11.70 -19.89
CA GLU A 94 11.45 11.78 -21.11
C GLU A 94 10.95 13.20 -21.40
N VAL A 95 10.46 13.91 -20.38
CA VAL A 95 9.95 15.28 -20.54
C VAL A 95 11.09 16.25 -20.84
N LYS A 96 12.18 16.22 -20.07
CA LYS A 96 13.27 17.20 -20.18
C LYS A 96 14.19 16.95 -21.37
N ALA A 97 14.59 15.70 -21.59
CA ALA A 97 15.55 15.32 -22.63
C ALA A 97 14.85 14.82 -23.90
N GLY A 98 13.81 14.01 -23.75
CA GLY A 98 13.02 13.45 -24.86
C GLY A 98 12.00 14.42 -25.47
N ARG A 99 11.82 15.61 -24.89
CA ARG A 99 10.84 16.64 -25.31
C ARG A 99 9.39 16.14 -25.32
N VAL A 100 9.05 15.19 -24.44
CA VAL A 100 7.67 14.72 -24.24
C VAL A 100 6.81 15.83 -23.60
N GLY A 101 5.56 15.94 -24.04
CA GLY A 101 4.67 17.03 -23.64
C GLY A 101 4.64 18.22 -24.60
N ILE A 102 5.37 18.14 -25.71
CA ILE A 102 5.27 19.01 -26.88
C ILE A 102 4.57 18.24 -28.00
N HIS A 103 3.73 18.92 -28.79
CA HIS A 103 3.10 18.32 -29.98
C HIS A 103 4.15 17.76 -30.95
N GLN A 104 3.89 16.59 -31.51
CA GLN A 104 4.87 15.81 -32.29
C GLN A 104 5.29 16.52 -33.58
N TRP A 105 4.43 17.39 -34.12
CA TRP A 105 4.78 18.27 -35.25
C TRP A 105 5.71 19.43 -34.87
N ASN A 106 5.89 19.74 -33.59
CA ASN A 106 6.86 20.70 -33.07
C ASN A 106 8.16 20.04 -32.54
N VAL A 107 8.26 18.71 -32.66
CA VAL A 107 9.46 17.94 -32.30
C VAL A 107 10.13 17.45 -33.58
N ARG A 108 11.47 17.57 -33.66
CA ARG A 108 12.21 17.09 -34.84
C ARG A 108 12.24 15.56 -34.85
N LEU A 109 12.07 14.97 -36.03
CA LEU A 109 12.07 13.52 -36.21
C LEU A 109 13.36 12.85 -35.68
N THR A 110 14.51 13.53 -35.80
CA THR A 110 15.80 13.04 -35.28
C THR A 110 15.81 12.84 -33.76
N TYR A 111 15.04 13.61 -33.00
CA TYR A 111 14.92 13.40 -31.55
C TYR A 111 14.09 12.15 -31.23
N LEU A 112 12.98 11.93 -31.94
CA LEU A 112 12.13 10.75 -31.76
C LEU A 112 12.85 9.45 -32.14
N MET A 113 13.78 9.53 -33.08
CA MET A 113 14.61 8.38 -33.50
C MET A 113 15.88 8.20 -32.65
N SER A 114 16.16 9.11 -31.72
CA SER A 114 17.36 9.06 -30.90
C SER A 114 17.16 8.23 -29.64
N ASP A 115 18.25 7.67 -29.14
CA ASP A 115 18.26 6.91 -27.87
C ASP A 115 17.86 7.78 -26.67
N VAL A 116 17.97 9.12 -26.78
CA VAL A 116 17.53 10.08 -25.76
C VAL A 116 16.02 10.01 -25.52
N PHE A 117 15.23 9.64 -26.53
CA PHE A 117 13.80 9.40 -26.40
C PHE A 117 13.50 7.91 -26.17
N LEU A 118 14.11 7.03 -26.96
CA LEU A 118 13.73 5.61 -27.01
C LEU A 118 14.14 4.82 -25.76
N VAL A 119 15.31 5.08 -25.18
CA VAL A 119 15.78 4.34 -24.00
C VAL A 119 14.92 4.65 -22.76
N PRO A 120 14.63 5.92 -22.44
CA PRO A 120 13.70 6.23 -21.35
C PRO A 120 12.30 5.64 -21.53
N SER A 121 11.74 5.68 -22.74
CA SER A 121 10.42 5.08 -23.03
C SER A 121 10.40 3.57 -22.85
N TYR A 122 11.49 2.89 -23.19
CA TYR A 122 11.66 1.48 -22.88
C TYR A 122 11.71 1.22 -21.37
N VAL A 123 12.48 2.02 -20.61
CA VAL A 123 12.60 1.87 -19.16
C VAL A 123 11.25 2.12 -18.46
N VAL A 124 10.50 3.14 -18.89
CA VAL A 124 9.15 3.46 -18.40
C VAL A 124 8.22 2.27 -18.58
N VAL A 125 8.20 1.64 -19.76
CA VAL A 125 7.34 0.48 -20.03
C VAL A 125 7.70 -0.74 -19.16
N ILE A 126 8.98 -0.99 -18.91
CA ILE A 126 9.44 -2.12 -18.08
C ILE A 126 9.25 -1.87 -16.59
N LEU A 127 9.31 -0.62 -16.12
CA LEU A 127 9.13 -0.32 -14.69
C LEU A 127 7.68 -0.36 -14.24
N VAL A 128 6.70 -0.26 -15.15
CA VAL A 128 5.26 -0.24 -14.78
C VAL A 128 4.81 -1.57 -14.17
N PRO A 129 4.96 -2.74 -14.80
CA PRO A 129 4.46 -3.99 -14.24
C PRO A 129 5.07 -4.36 -12.88
N PRO A 130 6.39 -4.23 -12.60
CA PRO A 130 6.92 -4.53 -11.29
C PRO A 130 6.38 -3.56 -10.23
N ALA A 131 6.23 -2.27 -10.55
CA ALA A 131 5.60 -1.32 -9.63
C ALA A 131 4.17 -1.78 -9.27
N MET A 132 3.34 -2.08 -10.28
CA MET A 132 1.96 -2.56 -10.08
C MET A 132 1.86 -3.87 -9.31
N ILE A 133 2.79 -4.81 -9.50
CA ILE A 133 2.81 -6.07 -8.74
C ILE A 133 3.02 -5.78 -7.26
N PHE A 134 4.04 -5.00 -6.94
CA PHE A 134 4.43 -4.78 -5.55
C PHE A 134 3.41 -3.94 -4.78
N THR A 135 2.85 -2.91 -5.40
CA THR A 135 1.81 -2.08 -4.78
C THR A 135 0.54 -2.91 -4.52
N LYS A 136 0.05 -3.68 -5.49
CA LYS A 136 -1.14 -4.54 -5.32
C LYS A 136 -0.91 -5.70 -4.35
N LEU A 137 0.28 -6.31 -4.35
CA LEU A 137 0.64 -7.32 -3.35
C LEU A 137 0.64 -6.74 -1.94
N THR A 138 1.08 -5.49 -1.77
CA THR A 138 1.04 -4.80 -0.47
C THR A 138 -0.39 -4.73 0.05
N PHE A 139 -1.37 -4.37 -0.79
CA PHE A 139 -2.79 -4.39 -0.40
C PHE A 139 -3.28 -5.77 0.02
N PHE A 140 -2.99 -6.80 -0.78
CA PHE A 140 -3.42 -8.16 -0.44
C PHE A 140 -2.83 -8.61 0.90
N LEU A 141 -1.57 -8.29 1.17
CA LEU A 141 -0.92 -8.61 2.45
C LEU A 141 -1.56 -7.83 3.61
N VAL A 142 -1.85 -6.55 3.43
CA VAL A 142 -2.59 -5.74 4.42
C VAL A 142 -3.98 -6.33 4.68
N TYR A 143 -4.69 -6.77 3.64
CA TYR A 143 -6.02 -7.39 3.78
C TYR A 143 -5.95 -8.75 4.49
N LEU A 144 -4.93 -9.57 4.24
CA LEU A 144 -4.70 -10.80 5.03
C LEU A 144 -4.49 -10.51 6.52
N GLN A 145 -3.91 -9.35 6.84
CA GLN A 145 -3.70 -8.93 8.22
C GLN A 145 -4.97 -8.34 8.86
N ILE A 146 -5.79 -7.60 8.12
CA ILE A 146 -7.02 -6.98 8.64
C ILE A 146 -8.10 -8.05 8.84
N PHE A 147 -8.27 -8.95 7.86
CA PHE A 147 -9.38 -9.90 7.84
C PHE A 147 -8.98 -11.33 8.25
N GLN A 148 -7.99 -11.44 9.14
CA GLN A 148 -7.54 -12.70 9.77
C GLN A 148 -8.69 -13.67 10.16
N PRO A 149 -9.82 -13.22 10.76
CA PRO A 149 -10.87 -14.16 11.19
C PRO A 149 -11.73 -14.74 10.05
N PHE A 150 -11.81 -14.08 8.89
CA PHE A 150 -12.75 -14.48 7.82
C PHE A 150 -12.10 -15.40 6.79
N LYS A 151 -12.31 -16.72 6.95
CA LYS A 151 -11.72 -17.75 6.08
C LYS A 151 -12.07 -17.59 4.60
N TRP A 152 -13.34 -17.27 4.27
CA TRP A 152 -13.78 -17.12 2.88
C TRP A 152 -13.04 -15.96 2.19
N LEU A 153 -12.94 -14.83 2.90
CA LEU A 153 -12.30 -13.63 2.39
C LEU A 153 -10.80 -13.84 2.20
N ARG A 154 -10.17 -14.61 3.10
CA ARG A 154 -8.78 -15.02 2.97
C ARG A 154 -8.54 -15.84 1.70
N THR A 155 -9.46 -16.75 1.35
CA THR A 155 -9.39 -17.50 0.09
C THR A 155 -9.49 -16.56 -1.12
N CYS A 156 -10.41 -15.59 -1.08
CA CYS A 156 -10.53 -14.56 -2.12
C CYS A 156 -9.24 -13.73 -2.25
N VAL A 157 -8.62 -13.33 -1.13
CA VAL A 157 -7.36 -12.57 -1.14
C VAL A 157 -6.22 -13.39 -1.76
N TYR A 158 -6.05 -14.67 -1.38
CA TYR A 158 -5.02 -15.52 -1.99
C TYR A 158 -5.25 -15.75 -3.49
N LEU A 159 -6.51 -15.98 -3.89
CA LEU A 159 -6.88 -16.11 -5.30
C LEU A 159 -6.59 -14.81 -6.07
N GLY A 160 -6.98 -13.67 -5.51
CA GLY A 160 -6.74 -12.36 -6.10
C GLY A 160 -5.26 -12.05 -6.25
N ALA A 161 -4.47 -12.29 -5.20
CA ALA A 161 -3.03 -12.09 -5.22
C ALA A 161 -2.35 -12.97 -6.28
N THR A 162 -2.68 -14.26 -6.32
CA THR A 162 -2.11 -15.19 -7.32
C THR A 162 -2.47 -14.80 -8.75
N VAL A 163 -3.74 -14.49 -9.04
CA VAL A 163 -4.17 -14.04 -10.36
C VAL A 163 -3.48 -12.73 -10.76
N THR A 164 -3.40 -11.77 -9.85
CA THR A 164 -2.75 -10.46 -10.09
C THR A 164 -1.27 -10.63 -10.40
N THR A 165 -0.54 -11.38 -9.56
CA THR A 165 0.89 -11.63 -9.78
C THR A 165 1.14 -12.37 -11.08
N LEU A 166 0.36 -13.42 -11.39
CA LEU A 166 0.51 -14.16 -12.64
C LEU A 166 0.25 -13.26 -13.86
N PHE A 167 -0.80 -12.45 -13.82
CA PHE A 167 -1.12 -11.52 -14.89
C PHE A 167 0.05 -10.56 -15.17
N TYR A 168 0.51 -9.83 -14.15
CA TYR A 168 1.54 -8.83 -14.36
C TYR A 168 2.92 -9.44 -14.68
N VAL A 169 3.27 -10.60 -14.13
CA VAL A 169 4.51 -11.32 -14.49
C VAL A 169 4.48 -11.76 -15.95
N VAL A 170 3.34 -12.27 -16.44
CA VAL A 170 3.19 -12.63 -17.85
C VAL A 170 3.28 -11.40 -18.75
N THR A 171 2.64 -10.29 -18.36
CA THR A 171 2.77 -9.04 -19.14
C THR A 171 4.20 -8.50 -19.12
N GLU A 172 4.92 -8.62 -18.01
CA GLU A 172 6.31 -8.18 -17.89
C GLU A 172 7.22 -8.96 -18.84
N LEU A 173 7.11 -10.29 -18.82
CA LEU A 173 7.87 -11.15 -19.73
C LEU A 173 7.54 -10.84 -21.20
N PHE A 174 6.27 -10.56 -21.52
CA PHE A 174 5.87 -10.15 -22.86
C PHE A 174 6.56 -8.83 -23.27
N TRP A 175 6.52 -7.81 -22.41
CA TRP A 175 7.10 -6.49 -22.71
C TRP A 175 8.61 -6.55 -22.87
N ILE A 176 9.32 -7.29 -22.01
CA ILE A 176 10.76 -7.54 -22.14
C ILE A 176 11.05 -8.20 -23.49
N VAL A 177 10.39 -9.31 -23.80
CA VAL A 177 10.66 -10.06 -25.05
C VAL A 177 10.32 -9.24 -26.30
N ALA A 178 9.26 -8.42 -26.24
CA ALA A 178 8.81 -7.63 -27.37
C ALA A 178 9.65 -6.37 -27.60
N MET A 179 10.14 -5.72 -26.55
CA MET A 179 10.75 -4.38 -26.61
C MET A 179 12.26 -4.35 -26.40
N THR A 180 12.88 -5.39 -25.83
CA THR A 180 14.33 -5.41 -25.65
C THR A 180 15.04 -5.67 -26.98
N PRO A 181 15.97 -4.80 -27.43
CA PRO A 181 16.73 -5.04 -28.65
C PRO A 181 17.62 -6.29 -28.50
N ILE A 182 17.47 -7.25 -29.40
CA ILE A 182 18.24 -8.50 -29.38
C ILE A 182 19.41 -8.40 -30.37
N LYS A 183 20.63 -8.67 -29.88
CA LYS A 183 21.89 -8.72 -30.66
C LYS A 183 22.25 -7.39 -31.36
N ALA A 184 22.07 -7.31 -32.68
CA ALA A 184 22.50 -6.20 -33.52
C ALA A 184 21.39 -5.17 -33.81
N GLN A 185 20.23 -5.33 -33.16
CA GLN A 185 19.13 -4.39 -33.28
C GLN A 185 19.39 -3.15 -32.43
N THR A 186 19.07 -1.97 -32.96
CA THR A 186 19.03 -0.72 -32.21
C THR A 186 17.63 -0.51 -31.63
N PHE A 187 17.48 0.32 -30.60
CA PHE A 187 16.17 0.70 -30.07
C PHE A 187 15.24 1.27 -31.15
N LEU A 188 15.79 2.02 -32.12
CA LEU A 188 15.04 2.52 -33.26
C LEU A 188 14.45 1.39 -34.11
N SER A 189 15.22 0.33 -34.37
CA SER A 189 14.73 -0.81 -35.16
C SER A 189 13.62 -1.59 -34.45
N VAL A 190 13.63 -1.62 -33.13
CA VAL A 190 12.56 -2.23 -32.32
C VAL A 190 11.33 -1.34 -32.29
N GLY A 191 11.50 -0.03 -32.07
CA GLY A 191 10.41 0.96 -32.07
C GLY A 191 9.71 1.09 -33.43
N ALA A 192 10.41 0.81 -34.53
CA ALA A 192 9.82 0.75 -35.87
C ALA A 192 9.19 -0.62 -36.22
N SER A 193 9.29 -1.62 -35.34
CA SER A 193 8.84 -2.98 -35.62
C SER A 193 7.30 -3.10 -35.52
N PRO A 194 6.68 -4.06 -36.23
CA PRO A 194 5.27 -4.39 -36.05
C PRO A 194 4.93 -4.85 -34.62
N ALA A 195 5.93 -5.32 -33.86
CA ALA A 195 5.75 -5.68 -32.45
C ALA A 195 5.42 -4.45 -31.60
N GLN A 196 6.06 -3.29 -31.86
CA GLN A 196 5.75 -2.02 -31.19
C GLN A 196 4.29 -1.61 -31.39
N LEU A 197 3.80 -1.65 -32.63
CA LEU A 197 2.40 -1.30 -32.94
C LEU A 197 1.41 -2.23 -32.25
N ARG A 198 1.68 -3.54 -32.23
CA ARG A 198 0.84 -4.51 -31.49
C ARG A 198 0.89 -4.26 -29.99
N ALA A 199 2.04 -3.90 -29.44
CA ALA A 199 2.22 -3.64 -28.03
C ALA A 199 1.44 -2.39 -27.58
N LEU A 200 1.42 -1.34 -28.42
CA LEU A 200 0.59 -0.15 -28.23
C LEU A 200 -0.91 -0.51 -28.17
N VAL A 201 -1.40 -1.36 -29.08
CA VAL A 201 -2.78 -1.85 -29.06
C VAL A 201 -3.08 -2.69 -27.82
N LEU A 202 -2.14 -3.55 -27.39
CA LEU A 202 -2.27 -4.40 -26.20
C LEU A 202 -2.26 -3.61 -24.88
N SER A 203 -1.73 -2.37 -24.88
CA SER A 203 -1.66 -1.54 -23.68
C SER A 203 -3.03 -1.18 -23.07
N VAL A 204 -4.07 -1.08 -23.91
CA VAL A 204 -5.44 -0.78 -23.47
C VAL A 204 -6.09 -1.99 -22.77
N PRO A 205 -6.14 -3.19 -23.37
CA PRO A 205 -6.58 -4.39 -22.67
C PRO A 205 -5.83 -4.64 -21.36
N THR A 206 -4.52 -4.41 -21.33
CA THR A 206 -3.74 -4.60 -20.09
C THR A 206 -4.14 -3.61 -18.99
N ALA A 207 -4.37 -2.34 -19.36
CA ALA A 207 -4.85 -1.34 -18.42
C ALA A 207 -6.28 -1.63 -17.94
N ALA A 208 -7.15 -2.14 -18.82
CA ALA A 208 -8.52 -2.53 -18.44
C ALA A 208 -8.55 -3.69 -17.43
N VAL A 209 -7.65 -4.67 -17.58
CA VAL A 209 -7.47 -5.73 -16.58
C VAL A 209 -6.94 -5.15 -15.26
N GLY A 210 -5.99 -4.21 -15.33
CA GLY A 210 -5.50 -3.46 -14.17
C GLY A 210 -6.63 -2.80 -13.38
N LEU A 211 -7.48 -2.03 -14.07
CA LEU A 211 -8.69 -1.41 -13.51
C LEU A 211 -9.63 -2.45 -12.86
N GLY A 212 -9.81 -3.61 -13.49
CA GLY A 212 -10.60 -4.70 -12.93
C GLY A 212 -10.05 -5.21 -11.60
N ILE A 213 -8.73 -5.28 -11.46
CA ILE A 213 -8.05 -5.65 -10.21
C ILE A 213 -8.24 -4.55 -9.15
N ASP A 214 -8.25 -3.27 -9.54
CA ASP A 214 -8.44 -2.15 -8.60
C ASP A 214 -9.86 -2.14 -8.05
N VAL A 215 -10.84 -2.36 -8.93
CA VAL A 215 -12.25 -2.54 -8.52
C VAL A 215 -12.37 -3.76 -7.60
N TYR A 216 -11.67 -4.86 -7.90
CA TYR A 216 -11.65 -6.04 -7.04
C TYR A 216 -11.09 -5.73 -5.64
N LEU A 217 -9.96 -5.02 -5.56
CA LEU A 217 -9.36 -4.58 -4.30
C LEU A 217 -10.29 -3.65 -3.52
N LEU A 218 -10.99 -2.75 -4.19
CA LEU A 218 -11.96 -1.83 -3.58
C LEU A 218 -13.19 -2.56 -2.99
N VAL A 219 -13.72 -3.55 -3.70
CA VAL A 219 -14.94 -4.29 -3.31
C VAL A 219 -14.69 -5.23 -2.12
N LEU A 220 -13.50 -5.82 -2.05
CA LEU A 220 -13.14 -6.81 -1.05
C LEU A 220 -13.40 -6.36 0.41
N PRO A 221 -12.90 -5.20 0.89
CA PRO A 221 -13.18 -4.72 2.25
C PRO A 221 -14.64 -4.32 2.47
N VAL A 222 -15.35 -3.82 1.45
CA VAL A 222 -16.76 -3.41 1.56
C VAL A 222 -17.64 -4.60 1.91
N THR A 223 -17.45 -5.72 1.22
CA THR A 223 -18.22 -6.95 1.49
C THR A 223 -18.02 -7.46 2.92
N ALA A 224 -16.82 -7.29 3.47
CA ALA A 224 -16.50 -7.67 4.84
C ALA A 224 -17.14 -6.74 5.88
N VAL A 225 -17.12 -5.43 5.65
CA VAL A 225 -17.66 -4.42 6.58
C VAL A 225 -19.18 -4.48 6.67
N MET A 226 -19.87 -4.75 5.55
CA MET A 226 -21.33 -4.88 5.54
C MET A 226 -21.84 -6.01 6.43
N GLN A 227 -21.00 -7.02 6.71
CA GLN A 227 -21.36 -8.17 7.53
C GLN A 227 -20.99 -8.00 9.00
N LEU A 228 -20.36 -6.89 9.40
CA LEU A 228 -19.74 -6.74 10.73
C LEU A 228 -20.28 -5.55 11.53
N GLN A 229 -20.77 -5.81 12.74
CA GLN A 229 -21.17 -4.78 13.72
C GLN A 229 -19.93 -4.14 14.38
N LEU A 230 -19.16 -3.38 13.62
CA LEU A 230 -17.98 -2.68 14.15
C LEU A 230 -18.41 -1.44 14.98
N PRO A 231 -17.73 -1.16 16.12
CA PRO A 231 -17.90 0.10 16.82
C PRO A 231 -17.51 1.27 15.89
N THR A 232 -18.24 2.38 15.99
CA THR A 232 -18.22 3.50 15.04
C THR A 232 -16.83 4.04 14.71
N ARG A 233 -15.88 3.98 15.64
CA ARG A 233 -14.48 4.40 15.44
C ARG A 233 -13.74 3.58 14.38
N HIS A 234 -13.91 2.26 14.39
CA HIS A 234 -13.32 1.37 13.38
C HIS A 234 -14.03 1.49 12.03
N LYS A 235 -15.33 1.75 12.06
CA LYS A 235 -16.13 2.00 10.86
C LYS A 235 -15.67 3.26 10.11
N ILE A 236 -15.31 4.32 10.84
CA ILE A 236 -14.77 5.57 10.24
C ILE A 236 -13.43 5.31 9.55
N GLY A 237 -12.50 4.59 10.19
CA GLY A 237 -11.20 4.25 9.59
C GLY A 237 -11.34 3.48 8.28
N VAL A 238 -12.26 2.50 8.23
CA VAL A 238 -12.51 1.74 7.00
C VAL A 238 -13.19 2.59 5.92
N ILE A 239 -14.08 3.52 6.29
CA ILE A 239 -14.69 4.47 5.34
C ILE A 239 -13.62 5.39 4.73
N LEU A 240 -12.65 5.87 5.50
CA LEU A 240 -11.57 6.72 4.99
C LEU A 240 -10.68 5.98 3.99
N ILE A 241 -10.29 4.74 4.30
CA ILE A 241 -9.54 3.86 3.37
C ILE A 241 -10.34 3.59 2.09
N PHE A 242 -11.67 3.51 2.20
CA PHE A 242 -12.54 3.33 1.03
C PHE A 242 -12.62 4.58 0.16
N LEU A 243 -12.70 5.77 0.75
CA LEU A 243 -12.72 7.03 0.00
C LEU A 243 -11.43 7.23 -0.81
N THR A 244 -10.28 6.92 -0.21
CA THR A 244 -8.99 6.97 -0.91
C THR A 244 -8.91 5.88 -2.00
N GLY A 245 -9.45 4.69 -1.75
CA GLY A 245 -9.58 3.64 -2.77
C GLY A 245 -10.40 4.02 -4.01
N ILE A 246 -11.43 4.88 -3.87
CA ILE A 246 -12.19 5.37 -5.03
C ILE A 246 -11.33 6.27 -5.93
N ALA A 247 -10.45 7.09 -5.35
CA ALA A 247 -9.56 7.96 -6.12
C ALA A 247 -8.60 7.13 -6.99
N ALA A 248 -8.02 6.06 -6.45
CA ALA A 248 -7.16 5.14 -7.20
C ALA A 248 -7.91 4.51 -8.40
N VAL A 249 -9.15 4.06 -8.20
CA VAL A 249 -9.99 3.50 -9.28
C VAL A 249 -10.30 4.55 -10.35
N ILE A 250 -10.54 5.81 -9.97
CA ILE A 250 -10.75 6.91 -10.93
C ILE A 250 -9.47 7.16 -11.73
N SER A 251 -8.30 7.19 -11.09
CA SER A 251 -7.01 7.36 -11.76
C SER A 251 -6.76 6.24 -12.79
N SER A 252 -7.02 4.99 -12.40
CA SER A 252 -6.90 3.82 -13.29
C SER A 252 -7.91 3.87 -14.45
N ALA A 253 -9.16 4.30 -14.21
CA ALA A 253 -10.15 4.47 -15.28
C ALA A 253 -9.76 5.56 -16.28
N LEU A 254 -9.22 6.68 -15.79
CA LEU A 254 -8.68 7.74 -16.65
C LEU A 254 -7.44 7.24 -17.42
N SER A 255 -6.58 6.42 -16.80
CA SER A 255 -5.42 5.81 -17.45
C SER A 255 -5.85 4.97 -18.67
N VAL A 256 -6.92 4.16 -18.53
CA VAL A 256 -7.51 3.43 -19.66
C VAL A 256 -8.00 4.39 -20.76
N TYR A 257 -8.73 5.44 -20.39
CA TYR A 257 -9.23 6.43 -21.35
C TYR A 257 -8.09 7.11 -22.13
N TYR A 258 -7.05 7.62 -21.47
CA TYR A 258 -5.95 8.28 -22.16
C TYR A 258 -5.08 7.30 -22.97
N ARG A 259 -4.98 6.03 -22.58
CA ARG A 259 -4.36 4.98 -23.41
C ARG A 259 -5.19 4.67 -24.67
N THR A 260 -6.52 4.69 -24.58
CA THR A 260 -7.37 4.57 -25.78
C THR A 260 -7.22 5.76 -26.72
N LEU A 261 -7.08 6.96 -26.17
CA LEU A 261 -6.80 8.17 -26.94
C LEU A 261 -5.42 8.09 -27.60
N LEU A 262 -4.40 7.63 -26.89
CA LEU A 262 -3.04 7.41 -27.41
C LEU A 262 -3.01 6.42 -28.59
N ASN A 263 -3.89 5.43 -28.61
CA ASN A 263 -4.00 4.47 -29.71
C ASN A 263 -4.73 5.02 -30.95
N THR A 264 -5.55 6.05 -30.77
CA THR A 264 -6.42 6.61 -31.82
C THR A 264 -5.80 7.86 -32.45
N ASP A 265 -5.19 8.71 -31.62
CA ASP A 265 -4.53 9.93 -32.05
C ASP A 265 -3.08 9.66 -32.47
N ALA A 266 -2.66 10.28 -33.57
CA ALA A 266 -1.29 10.16 -34.07
C ALA A 266 -0.25 10.96 -33.25
N ASP A 267 -0.69 11.81 -32.32
CA ASP A 267 0.15 12.75 -31.57
C ASP A 267 0.64 12.14 -30.25
N ILE A 268 1.59 11.21 -30.37
CA ILE A 268 2.07 10.34 -29.30
C ILE A 268 2.76 11.15 -28.20
N THR A 269 3.67 12.06 -28.54
CA THR A 269 4.45 12.83 -27.56
C THR A 269 3.58 13.73 -26.71
N TRP A 270 2.45 14.19 -27.25
CA TRP A 270 1.47 14.97 -26.53
C TRP A 270 0.70 14.09 -25.54
N ASN A 271 0.07 13.02 -26.03
CA ASN A 271 -0.84 12.19 -25.23
C ASN A 271 -0.12 11.28 -24.21
N LEU A 272 1.13 10.88 -24.48
CA LEU A 272 1.93 10.07 -23.57
C LEU A 272 2.11 10.73 -22.19
N LEU A 273 2.20 12.05 -22.15
CA LEU A 273 2.36 12.81 -20.91
C LEU A 273 1.19 12.56 -19.94
N SER A 274 -0.04 12.54 -20.45
CA SER A 274 -1.25 12.29 -19.64
C SER A 274 -1.27 10.88 -19.07
N VAL A 275 -0.84 9.89 -19.86
CA VAL A 275 -0.72 8.49 -19.42
C VAL A 275 0.32 8.38 -18.29
N ASN A 276 1.48 9.04 -18.44
CA ASN A 276 2.54 8.99 -17.44
C ASN A 276 2.11 9.62 -16.11
N VAL A 277 1.39 10.76 -16.10
CA VAL A 277 0.87 11.36 -14.84
C VAL A 277 -0.06 10.39 -14.13
N LEU A 278 -0.99 9.79 -14.86
CA LEU A 278 -2.00 8.90 -14.28
C LEU A 278 -1.38 7.61 -13.78
N SER A 279 -0.37 7.06 -14.47
CA SER A 279 0.38 5.90 -13.99
C SER A 279 1.20 6.21 -12.74
N ILE A 280 1.77 7.43 -12.60
CA ILE A 280 2.38 7.87 -11.33
C ILE A 280 1.32 7.93 -10.24
N ALA A 281 0.21 8.62 -10.49
CA ALA A 281 -0.86 8.80 -9.52
C ALA A 281 -1.44 7.45 -9.05
N GLU A 282 -1.69 6.51 -9.97
CA GLU A 282 -2.19 5.16 -9.65
C GLU A 282 -1.23 4.42 -8.69
N MET A 283 0.07 4.39 -8.99
CA MET A 283 1.06 3.74 -8.13
C MET A 283 1.20 4.44 -6.77
N THR A 284 1.16 5.77 -6.72
CA THR A 284 1.29 6.51 -5.47
C THR A 284 0.05 6.38 -4.61
N ASP A 285 -1.15 6.54 -5.18
CA ASP A 285 -2.42 6.39 -4.46
C ASP A 285 -2.48 5.01 -3.79
N GLU A 286 -2.08 3.97 -4.52
CA GLU A 286 -1.99 2.61 -4.00
C GLU A 286 -1.05 2.49 -2.79
N VAL A 287 0.15 3.08 -2.87
CA VAL A 287 1.11 3.10 -1.76
C VAL A 287 0.55 3.86 -0.56
N GLU A 288 -0.07 5.01 -0.78
CA GLU A 288 -0.65 5.86 0.26
C GLU A 288 -1.79 5.16 1.01
N ILE A 289 -2.75 4.58 0.28
CA ILE A 289 -3.86 3.83 0.89
C ILE A 289 -3.32 2.67 1.73
N SER A 290 -2.30 1.96 1.23
CA SER A 290 -1.69 0.86 1.97
C SER A 290 -0.99 1.33 3.25
N ALA A 291 -0.35 2.50 3.21
CA ALA A 291 0.28 3.16 4.36
C ALA A 291 -0.75 3.51 5.43
N ASP A 292 -1.85 4.16 5.04
CA ASP A 292 -2.94 4.54 5.95
C ASP A 292 -3.63 3.33 6.57
N ALA A 293 -3.86 2.27 5.78
CA ALA A 293 -4.46 1.03 6.25
C ALA A 293 -3.61 0.34 7.34
N SER A 294 -2.29 0.48 7.27
CA SER A 294 -1.38 -0.01 8.32
C SER A 294 -1.34 0.92 9.55
N ALA A 295 -1.41 2.24 9.34
CA ALA A 295 -1.41 3.23 10.42
C ALA A 295 -2.66 3.11 11.29
N SER A 296 -3.81 2.78 10.70
CA SER A 296 -5.06 2.48 11.42
C SER A 296 -4.92 1.35 12.44
N LYS A 297 -3.96 0.43 12.27
CA LYS A 297 -3.68 -0.64 13.25
C LYS A 297 -2.75 -0.19 14.39
N GLY A 298 -2.05 0.93 14.23
CA GLY A 298 -1.04 1.42 15.17
C GLY A 298 -1.61 2.02 16.46
N GLN A 299 -2.89 2.41 16.49
CA GLN A 299 -3.56 2.86 17.71
C GLN A 299 -4.34 1.72 18.37
N MET A 300 -3.62 0.75 18.93
CA MET A 300 -4.25 -0.21 19.82
C MET A 300 -4.70 0.54 21.09
N SER A 301 -6.00 0.50 21.40
CA SER A 301 -6.52 1.12 22.61
C SER A 301 -5.97 0.41 23.86
N VAL A 302 -5.89 1.11 24.99
CA VAL A 302 -5.43 0.53 26.26
C VAL A 302 -6.26 -0.71 26.65
N LEU A 303 -7.57 -0.70 26.35
CA LEU A 303 -8.46 -1.83 26.62
C LEU A 303 -8.21 -3.02 25.68
N ASP A 304 -7.87 -2.77 24.41
CA ASP A 304 -7.51 -3.84 23.47
C ASP A 304 -6.15 -4.46 23.82
N ALA A 305 -5.20 -3.63 24.24
CA ALA A 305 -3.93 -4.09 24.80
C ALA A 305 -4.17 -4.95 26.05
N LEU A 306 -5.03 -4.49 26.96
CA LEU A 306 -5.43 -5.25 28.15
C LEU A 306 -5.99 -6.63 27.79
N LYS A 307 -6.89 -6.69 26.80
CA LYS A 307 -7.48 -7.95 26.34
C LYS A 307 -6.42 -8.92 25.81
N GLY A 308 -5.46 -8.45 25.01
CA GLY A 308 -4.42 -9.32 24.46
C GLY A 308 -3.43 -9.79 25.53
N VAL A 309 -3.03 -8.91 26.46
CA VAL A 309 -2.22 -9.30 27.62
C VAL A 309 -2.90 -10.38 28.46
N LEU A 310 -4.19 -10.22 28.78
CA LEU A 310 -4.90 -11.19 29.60
C LEU A 310 -4.99 -12.56 28.90
N LYS A 311 -5.12 -12.58 27.57
CA LYS A 311 -5.10 -13.83 26.81
C LYS A 311 -3.73 -14.51 26.80
N LEU A 312 -2.65 -13.74 26.62
CA LEU A 312 -1.29 -14.29 26.65
C LEU A 312 -0.95 -14.84 28.03
N ALA A 313 -1.20 -14.05 29.08
CA ALA A 313 -1.00 -14.49 30.45
C ALA A 313 -1.88 -15.71 30.80
N LEU A 314 -3.07 -15.87 30.20
CA LEU A 314 -3.90 -17.07 30.36
C LEU A 314 -3.25 -18.31 29.73
N ILE A 315 -2.60 -18.17 28.57
CA ILE A 315 -1.90 -19.27 27.88
C ILE A 315 -0.73 -19.79 28.72
N HIS A 316 -0.08 -18.92 29.48
CA HIS A 316 1.04 -19.26 30.36
C HIS A 316 0.64 -19.53 31.82
N ASP A 317 -0.65 -19.76 32.10
CA ASP A 317 -1.18 -19.99 33.45
C ASP A 317 -0.84 -18.87 34.47
N GLY A 318 -0.58 -17.66 33.97
CA GLY A 318 -0.18 -16.47 34.72
C GLY A 318 -1.33 -15.66 35.31
N LEU A 319 -2.59 -16.00 35.03
CA LEU A 319 -3.76 -15.28 35.56
C LEU A 319 -4.23 -15.81 36.93
N ALA A 320 -4.41 -14.92 37.91
CA ALA A 320 -5.23 -15.18 39.10
C ALA A 320 -6.62 -14.57 38.90
N ARG A 321 -7.68 -15.37 39.05
CA ARG A 321 -9.06 -14.97 38.69
C ARG A 321 -9.97 -14.96 39.90
N GLY A 322 -10.75 -13.90 40.04
CA GLY A 322 -11.67 -13.73 41.15
C GLY A 322 -10.99 -13.28 42.44
N LEU A 323 -11.82 -12.81 43.37
CA LEU A 323 -11.36 -12.03 44.53
C LEU A 323 -10.36 -12.78 45.42
N ARG A 324 -10.61 -14.07 45.69
CA ARG A 324 -9.79 -14.86 46.62
C ARG A 324 -8.39 -15.13 46.07
N GLU A 325 -8.28 -15.43 44.78
CA GLU A 325 -6.98 -15.64 44.14
C GLU A 325 -6.25 -14.32 43.95
N ALA A 326 -6.98 -13.27 43.55
CA ALA A 326 -6.45 -11.93 43.37
C ALA A 326 -5.87 -11.37 44.69
N SER A 327 -6.62 -11.41 45.79
CA SER A 327 -6.14 -10.93 47.09
C SER A 327 -4.91 -11.70 47.57
N LYS A 328 -4.90 -13.02 47.38
CA LYS A 328 -3.75 -13.88 47.71
C LYS A 328 -2.51 -13.56 46.87
N ALA A 329 -2.68 -13.25 45.58
CA ALA A 329 -1.57 -12.90 44.69
C ALA A 329 -1.00 -11.51 44.98
N LEU A 330 -1.87 -10.55 45.29
CA LEU A 330 -1.50 -9.19 45.72
C LEU A 330 -0.70 -9.23 47.03
N ASP A 331 -1.22 -9.92 48.04
CA ASP A 331 -0.58 -10.03 49.37
C ASP A 331 0.79 -10.75 49.32
N ARG A 332 0.91 -11.76 48.45
CA ARG A 332 2.19 -12.47 48.22
C ARG A 332 3.19 -11.69 47.36
N ARG A 333 2.86 -10.48 46.89
CA ARG A 333 3.68 -9.67 45.99
C ARG A 333 4.08 -10.39 44.69
N GLN A 334 3.20 -11.27 44.21
CA GLN A 334 3.39 -12.00 42.96
C GLN A 334 2.68 -11.32 41.79
N ALA A 335 2.06 -10.17 42.03
CA ALA A 335 1.21 -9.47 41.07
C ALA A 335 2.00 -8.37 40.36
N HIS A 336 1.99 -8.41 39.03
CA HIS A 336 2.56 -7.35 38.20
C HIS A 336 1.55 -6.25 37.88
N MET A 337 0.28 -6.60 37.72
CA MET A 337 -0.82 -5.64 37.57
C MET A 337 -2.15 -6.23 38.04
N CYS A 338 -3.09 -5.36 38.38
CA CYS A 338 -4.47 -5.73 38.73
C CYS A 338 -5.48 -5.06 37.80
N VAL A 339 -6.55 -5.80 37.49
CA VAL A 339 -7.71 -5.31 36.75
C VAL A 339 -8.94 -5.45 37.63
N LEU A 340 -9.68 -4.36 37.81
CA LEU A 340 -10.89 -4.30 38.63
C LEU A 340 -12.10 -3.92 37.79
N ASN A 341 -13.22 -4.61 37.99
CA ASN A 341 -14.50 -4.24 37.43
C ASN A 341 -15.15 -3.09 38.24
N GLU A 342 -15.45 -1.97 37.59
CA GLU A 342 -16.14 -0.83 38.20
C GLU A 342 -17.59 -1.13 38.55
N ALA A 343 -18.25 -2.02 37.82
CA ALA A 343 -19.64 -2.42 38.05
C ALA A 343 -19.80 -3.53 39.10
N CYS A 344 -18.78 -3.83 39.91
CA CYS A 344 -18.90 -4.80 40.99
C CYS A 344 -19.96 -4.33 42.02
N GLU A 345 -20.90 -5.20 42.38
CA GLU A 345 -22.07 -4.87 43.24
C GLU A 345 -21.64 -4.54 44.69
N GLU A 346 -20.62 -5.23 45.20
CA GLU A 346 -20.13 -5.02 46.56
C GLU A 346 -18.96 -4.02 46.59
N GLU A 347 -19.19 -2.84 47.19
CA GLU A 347 -18.16 -1.81 47.35
C GLU A 347 -16.98 -2.25 48.21
N ALA A 348 -17.21 -3.15 49.18
CA ALA A 348 -16.16 -3.67 50.05
C ALA A 348 -15.04 -4.35 49.25
N TYR A 349 -15.39 -5.06 48.17
CA TYR A 349 -14.41 -5.71 47.30
C TYR A 349 -13.57 -4.71 46.51
N LYS A 350 -14.18 -3.61 46.04
CA LYS A 350 -13.44 -2.53 45.36
C LYS A 350 -12.44 -1.89 46.31
N LYS A 351 -12.87 -1.55 47.53
CA LYS A 351 -12.02 -0.92 48.55
C LYS A 351 -10.85 -1.81 48.94
N LEU A 352 -11.09 -3.12 49.14
CA LEU A 352 -10.04 -4.08 49.45
C LEU A 352 -8.98 -4.17 48.35
N VAL A 353 -9.40 -4.34 47.09
CA VAL A 353 -8.46 -4.47 45.96
C VAL A 353 -7.67 -3.18 45.74
N VAL A 354 -8.34 -2.03 45.81
CA VAL A 354 -7.68 -0.71 45.69
C VAL A 354 -6.67 -0.49 46.81
N ALA A 355 -7.00 -0.86 48.06
CA ALA A 355 -6.09 -0.75 49.19
C ALA A 355 -4.84 -1.63 49.01
N LEU A 356 -5.00 -2.90 48.64
CA LEU A 356 -3.89 -3.82 48.41
C LEU A 356 -2.98 -3.37 47.26
N CYS A 357 -3.55 -2.84 46.17
CA CYS A 357 -2.76 -2.32 45.06
C CYS A 357 -1.98 -1.06 45.46
N SER A 358 -2.60 -0.17 46.26
CA SER A 358 -1.94 1.03 46.78
C SER A 358 -0.80 0.71 47.75
N GLU A 359 -0.99 -0.27 48.64
CA GLU A 359 0.02 -0.68 49.62
C GLU A 359 1.28 -1.24 48.96
N HIS A 360 1.13 -2.06 47.91
CA HIS A 360 2.24 -2.71 47.23
C HIS A 360 2.74 -1.96 45.97
N LYS A 361 2.17 -0.78 45.67
CA LYS A 361 2.47 0.02 44.46
C LYS A 361 2.29 -0.78 43.17
N ILE A 362 1.23 -1.59 43.11
CA ILE A 362 0.89 -2.41 41.94
C ILE A 362 -0.06 -1.59 41.05
N PRO A 363 0.22 -1.46 39.73
CA PRO A 363 -0.64 -0.72 38.82
C PRO A 363 -2.03 -1.36 38.71
N LEU A 364 -3.06 -0.52 38.71
CA LEU A 364 -4.47 -0.90 38.69
C LEU A 364 -5.17 -0.30 37.47
N ILE A 365 -5.84 -1.14 36.67
CA ILE A 365 -6.73 -0.69 35.60
C ILE A 365 -8.18 -1.01 35.96
N LYS A 366 -9.07 -0.06 35.69
CA LYS A 366 -10.51 -0.23 35.88
C LYS A 366 -11.21 -0.51 34.55
N VAL A 367 -12.10 -1.50 34.54
CA VAL A 367 -12.90 -1.89 33.37
C VAL A 367 -14.39 -1.71 33.71
N PRO A 368 -15.20 -1.11 32.82
CA PRO A 368 -16.59 -0.78 33.15
C PRO A 368 -17.52 -2.00 33.26
N ASP A 369 -17.27 -3.06 32.49
CA ASP A 369 -18.13 -4.25 32.44
C ASP A 369 -17.37 -5.53 32.84
N GLY A 370 -17.87 -6.21 33.87
CA GLY A 370 -17.27 -7.45 34.36
C GLY A 370 -17.57 -8.67 33.50
N LYS A 371 -18.60 -8.65 32.65
CA LYS A 371 -18.80 -9.72 31.65
C LYS A 371 -17.71 -9.67 30.58
N GLN A 372 -17.34 -8.47 30.11
CA GLN A 372 -16.21 -8.30 29.20
C GLN A 372 -14.90 -8.77 29.84
N LEU A 373 -14.65 -8.39 31.09
CA LEU A 373 -13.47 -8.85 31.83
C LEU A 373 -13.45 -10.38 31.98
N GLY A 374 -14.60 -10.99 32.26
CA GLY A 374 -14.74 -12.44 32.35
C GLY A 374 -14.46 -13.15 31.03
N GLU A 375 -14.92 -12.62 29.91
CA GLU A 375 -14.58 -13.14 28.58
C GLU A 375 -13.06 -13.10 28.35
N TRP A 376 -12.40 -11.98 28.67
CA TRP A 376 -10.96 -11.81 28.45
C TRP A 376 -10.11 -12.69 29.37
N ALA A 377 -10.60 -12.96 30.58
CA ALA A 377 -9.97 -13.87 31.55
C ALA A 377 -10.24 -15.36 31.28
N GLY A 378 -10.93 -15.69 30.18
CA GLY A 378 -11.24 -17.07 29.80
C GLY A 378 -12.34 -17.72 30.63
N LEU A 379 -13.20 -16.93 31.29
CA LEU A 379 -14.37 -17.41 32.01
C LEU A 379 -15.59 -17.51 31.07
N CYS A 380 -15.40 -18.15 29.92
CA CYS A 380 -16.44 -18.35 28.91
C CYS A 380 -16.27 -19.70 28.19
N VAL A 381 -17.35 -20.16 27.57
CA VAL A 381 -17.36 -21.34 26.70
C VAL A 381 -17.33 -20.86 25.26
N LEU A 382 -16.39 -21.37 24.45
CA LEU A 382 -16.30 -20.99 23.04
C LEU A 382 -17.18 -21.88 22.16
N ASP A 383 -17.86 -21.28 21.20
CA ASP A 383 -18.56 -21.99 20.12
C ASP A 383 -17.60 -22.56 19.08
N ARG A 384 -18.13 -23.40 18.17
CA ARG A 384 -17.41 -23.91 16.99
C ARG A 384 -16.83 -22.81 16.09
N GLU A 385 -17.40 -21.61 16.14
CA GLU A 385 -16.96 -20.43 15.37
C GLU A 385 -15.94 -19.56 16.12
N GLY A 386 -15.64 -19.89 17.39
CA GLY A 386 -14.72 -19.12 18.24
C GLY A 386 -15.37 -17.95 19.00
N ASN A 387 -16.71 -17.81 18.94
CA ASN A 387 -17.46 -16.80 19.68
C ASN A 387 -17.68 -17.23 21.15
N ALA A 388 -17.64 -16.28 22.08
CA ALA A 388 -17.84 -16.55 23.50
C ALA A 388 -19.33 -16.71 23.85
N ARG A 389 -19.69 -17.82 24.50
CA ARG A 389 -20.99 -18.11 25.10
C ARG A 389 -20.86 -18.40 26.59
N LYS A 390 -21.97 -18.25 27.31
CA LYS A 390 -22.05 -18.51 28.77
C LYS A 390 -20.93 -17.80 29.55
N VAL A 391 -20.72 -16.52 29.25
CA VAL A 391 -19.68 -15.70 29.89
C VAL A 391 -20.05 -15.47 31.36
N VAL A 392 -19.14 -15.85 32.25
CA VAL A 392 -19.29 -15.62 33.70
C VAL A 392 -18.70 -14.26 34.04
N ASN A 393 -19.40 -13.52 34.90
CA ASN A 393 -18.95 -12.21 35.36
C ASN A 393 -17.65 -12.33 36.18
N CYS A 394 -16.69 -11.44 35.95
CA CYS A 394 -15.45 -11.38 36.71
C CYS A 394 -15.33 -10.05 37.46
N SER A 395 -15.12 -10.13 38.77
CA SER A 395 -14.96 -8.94 39.63
C SER A 395 -13.56 -8.34 39.53
N CYS A 396 -12.52 -9.19 39.55
CA CYS A 396 -11.14 -8.76 39.44
C CYS A 396 -10.24 -9.88 38.91
N VAL A 397 -9.15 -9.46 38.28
CA VAL A 397 -8.14 -10.33 37.69
C VAL A 397 -6.76 -9.77 38.01
N VAL A 398 -5.80 -10.63 38.32
CA VAL A 398 -4.42 -10.25 38.60
C VAL A 398 -3.49 -11.01 37.68
N VAL A 399 -2.58 -10.28 37.04
CA VAL A 399 -1.53 -10.87 36.19
C VAL A 399 -0.32 -11.15 37.06
N ARG A 400 0.01 -12.43 37.22
CA ARG A 400 1.18 -12.93 37.97
C ARG A 400 2.38 -13.14 37.08
N ASP A 401 2.13 -13.61 35.86
CA ASP A 401 3.15 -13.77 34.83
C ASP A 401 2.56 -13.27 33.51
N TRP A 402 3.37 -12.54 32.76
CA TRP A 402 3.00 -12.00 31.45
C TRP A 402 3.20 -13.05 30.34
N GLY A 403 4.06 -14.06 30.57
CA GLY A 403 4.52 -14.95 29.53
C GLY A 403 5.53 -14.27 28.60
N GLU A 404 5.29 -14.34 27.29
CA GLU A 404 6.15 -13.77 26.25
C GLU A 404 6.09 -12.23 26.18
N GLU A 405 7.14 -11.61 25.63
CA GLU A 405 7.14 -10.18 25.32
C GLU A 405 6.20 -9.89 24.14
N SER A 406 5.25 -8.97 24.35
CA SER A 406 4.19 -8.64 23.38
C SER A 406 3.97 -7.12 23.29
N GLN A 407 3.43 -6.67 22.16
CA GLN A 407 3.15 -5.24 21.91
C GLN A 407 2.14 -4.69 22.92
N GLU A 408 1.14 -5.51 23.26
CA GLU A 408 0.12 -5.24 24.25
C GLU A 408 0.74 -4.91 25.62
N ARG A 409 1.72 -5.71 26.04
CA ARG A 409 2.43 -5.51 27.30
C ARG A 409 3.21 -4.20 27.30
N SER A 410 3.96 -3.89 26.24
CA SER A 410 4.72 -2.64 26.15
C SER A 410 3.83 -1.41 26.22
N ILE A 411 2.66 -1.43 25.57
CA ILE A 411 1.70 -0.32 25.63
C ILE A 411 1.16 -0.14 27.05
N LEU A 412 0.81 -1.22 27.75
CA LEU A 412 0.36 -1.14 29.14
C LEU A 412 1.46 -0.64 30.08
N LEU A 413 2.70 -1.08 29.91
CA LEU A 413 3.83 -0.62 30.72
C LEU A 413 4.09 0.89 30.52
N ASN A 414 4.03 1.37 29.29
CA ASN A 414 4.16 2.81 29.00
C ASN A 414 2.99 3.62 29.59
N TYR A 415 1.77 3.08 29.51
CA TYR A 415 0.60 3.68 30.12
C TYR A 415 0.77 3.83 31.64
N PHE A 416 1.27 2.79 32.32
CA PHE A 416 1.54 2.85 33.75
C PHE A 416 2.64 3.83 34.14
N GLN A 417 3.64 4.05 33.29
CA GLN A 417 4.67 5.07 33.53
C GLN A 417 4.17 6.50 33.36
N THR A 418 3.06 6.70 32.64
CA THR A 418 2.50 8.02 32.34
C THR A 418 1.42 8.46 33.33
N GLU A 419 0.68 7.51 33.90
CA GLU A 419 -0.39 7.77 34.88
C GLU A 419 0.04 7.64 36.37
N GLN A 420 1.28 7.21 36.64
CA GLN A 420 1.90 7.27 37.97
C GLN A 420 2.62 8.60 38.18
#